data_AF-A0A095SRV1-F1
#
_entry.id   AF-A0A095SRV1-F1
#
_cell.length_a   1.000
_cell.length_b   1.000
_cell.length_c   1.000
_cell.angle_alpha   90.00
_cell.angle_beta   90.00
_cell.angle_gamma   90.00
#
_symmetry.space_group_name_H-M   'P 1'
#
loop_
_entity.id
_entity.type
_entity.pdbx_description
1 polymer ?
#
loop_
_entity_poly.entity_id
_entity_poly.type
_entity_poly.pdbx_seq_one_letter_code
_entity_poly.pdbx_strand_id
1 'polypeptide(L)'
;MNKSIKIVSLLLVLLSFLACDNNDDSVQNNTLSSRYTYIREASPGVITFINTSENADTYLWDFGDGTTSILKNPVKAFTQTGEYVVNLTAKNTKTGEVNSYSSTISIFVFQGGLVTNGNFESGTSPWTFGVTNAIGPSLLVTDSGNTYFSINVAAAGNPYDVNLSHIGINMIQGKTYRLTFDAWSNVNRTMIVGIGLSGNPFTNQSVTRNLTTSVESFSIDLVANFTNTNSRVIFDMGAAIGTVNIDNVTLNELP
;
A
#
# COMPACT_ATOMS: atom_id res chain seq x y z
N MET A 1 67.32 16.82 20.27
CA MET A 1 66.22 16.44 19.36
C MET A 1 65.49 15.26 19.97
N ASN A 2 64.22 15.47 20.33
CA ASN A 2 63.44 14.63 21.24
C ASN A 2 63.10 13.25 20.69
N LYS A 3 63.40 12.20 21.48
CA LYS A 3 62.61 10.96 21.63
C LYS A 3 63.10 10.22 22.89
N SER A 4 62.20 9.96 23.85
CA SER A 4 61.91 8.62 24.41
C SER A 4 61.22 8.66 25.79
N ILE A 5 59.91 8.39 25.78
CA ILE A 5 59.15 7.36 26.53
C ILE A 5 59.58 6.96 27.98
N LYS A 6 58.62 7.22 28.90
CA LYS A 6 58.05 6.46 30.07
C LYS A 6 58.91 6.01 31.27
N ILE A 7 58.46 6.43 32.47
CA ILE A 7 58.45 5.65 33.75
C ILE A 7 57.20 6.11 34.54
N VAL A 8 56.10 5.33 34.56
CA VAL A 8 55.61 4.46 35.65
C VAL A 8 55.57 5.14 37.02
N SER A 9 54.37 5.48 37.51
CA SER A 9 54.13 5.76 38.92
C SER A 9 53.00 4.85 39.41
N LEU A 10 53.37 4.02 40.38
CA LEU A 10 52.57 2.96 41.00
C LEU A 10 51.85 3.58 42.21
N LEU A 11 50.54 3.79 42.10
CA LEU A 11 49.73 4.27 43.23
C LEU A 11 48.96 3.10 43.85
N LEU A 12 49.39 2.72 45.05
CA LEU A 12 48.85 1.67 45.89
C LEU A 12 47.51 2.14 46.49
N VAL A 13 46.38 1.61 46.00
CA VAL A 13 45.06 1.88 46.61
C VAL A 13 44.76 0.79 47.63
N LEU A 14 44.80 1.19 48.89
CA LEU A 14 44.49 0.39 50.07
C LEU A 14 42.99 0.05 50.06
N LEU A 15 42.64 -1.24 50.09
CA LEU A 15 41.27 -1.67 50.34
C LEU A 15 40.85 -1.27 51.76
N SER A 16 39.90 -0.33 51.86
CA SER A 16 39.05 -0.19 53.04
C SER A 16 37.70 -0.84 52.77
N PHE A 17 37.46 -1.99 53.40
CA PHE A 17 36.10 -2.51 53.55
C PHE A 17 35.37 -1.63 54.57
N LEU A 18 34.44 -0.82 54.08
CA LEU A 18 33.35 -0.27 54.88
C LEU A 18 32.05 -0.83 54.30
N ALA A 19 31.46 -1.73 55.08
CA ALA A 19 30.11 -2.22 54.89
C ALA A 19 29.09 -1.10 55.15
N CYS A 20 28.11 -0.98 54.25
CA CYS A 20 26.76 -0.38 54.37
C CYS A 20 26.32 -0.13 52.92
N ASP A 21 25.17 -0.55 52.40
CA ASP A 21 23.95 -1.14 52.94
C ASP A 21 23.35 -1.92 51.76
N ASN A 22 22.86 -3.14 51.97
CA ASN A 22 22.22 -3.93 50.91
C ASN A 22 20.82 -3.38 50.69
N ASN A 23 20.71 -2.23 50.02
CA ASN A 23 19.47 -1.71 49.47
C ASN A 23 19.79 -1.03 48.12
N ASP A 24 20.47 -1.74 47.22
CA ASP A 24 20.26 -1.49 45.80
C ASP A 24 18.99 -2.25 45.40
N ASP A 25 17.85 -1.79 45.94
CA ASP A 25 16.58 -1.95 45.24
C ASP A 25 16.75 -1.13 43.96
N SER A 26 17.34 -1.77 42.94
CA SER A 26 17.18 -1.31 41.58
C SER A 26 15.68 -1.17 41.40
N VAL A 27 15.17 0.05 41.38
CA VAL A 27 13.75 0.32 41.13
C VAL A 27 13.51 -0.15 39.70
N GLN A 28 13.19 -1.44 39.54
CA GLN A 28 12.57 -1.97 38.35
C GLN A 28 11.34 -1.10 38.18
N ASN A 29 11.37 -0.26 37.14
CA ASN A 29 10.33 0.71 36.88
C ASN A 29 9.09 -0.07 36.41
N ASN A 30 8.41 -0.70 37.37
CA ASN A 30 7.31 -1.64 37.18
C ASN A 30 5.99 -0.90 36.87
N THR A 31 6.13 0.34 36.41
CA THR A 31 5.03 1.22 36.02
C THR A 31 4.47 0.71 34.71
N LEU A 32 3.16 0.44 34.66
CA LEU A 32 2.51 0.04 33.43
C LEU A 32 2.56 1.17 32.38
N SER A 33 2.96 0.81 31.16
CA SER A 33 3.00 1.72 30.01
C SER A 33 2.26 1.10 28.83
N SER A 34 1.44 1.90 28.13
CA SER A 34 0.78 1.48 26.89
C SER A 34 1.49 2.06 25.68
N ARG A 35 1.77 1.22 24.69
CA ARG A 35 2.37 1.62 23.42
C ARG A 35 2.14 0.56 22.36
N TYR A 36 2.09 0.99 21.10
CA TYR A 36 2.10 0.09 19.95
C TYR A 36 2.81 0.71 18.75
N THR A 37 3.17 -0.17 17.82
CA THR A 37 3.51 0.16 16.44
C THR A 37 2.61 -0.66 15.50
N TYR A 38 2.71 -0.45 14.19
CA TYR A 38 1.93 -1.18 13.21
C TYR A 38 2.69 -1.39 11.89
N ILE A 39 2.29 -2.41 11.14
CA ILE A 39 2.76 -2.72 9.79
C ILE A 39 1.56 -2.64 8.85
N ARG A 40 1.73 -1.99 7.70
CA ARG A 40 0.75 -2.02 6.61
C ARG A 40 1.00 -3.26 5.78
N GLU A 41 -0.02 -4.10 5.65
CA GLU A 41 0.07 -5.30 4.82
C GLU A 41 -0.06 -4.96 3.33
N ALA A 42 0.35 -5.89 2.47
CA ALA A 42 0.19 -5.75 1.02
C ALA A 42 -1.29 -5.71 0.58
N SER A 43 -2.20 -6.21 1.43
CA SER A 43 -3.64 -6.09 1.21
C SER A 43 -4.11 -4.68 1.61
N PRO A 44 -4.71 -3.89 0.71
CA PRO A 44 -5.15 -2.54 1.02
C PRO A 44 -6.08 -2.50 2.24
N GLY A 45 -5.84 -1.54 3.13
CA GLY A 45 -6.62 -1.38 4.36
C GLY A 45 -6.33 -2.41 5.46
N VAL A 46 -5.41 -3.36 5.27
CA VAL A 46 -5.06 -4.36 6.29
C VAL A 46 -3.83 -3.91 7.07
N ILE A 47 -3.96 -3.86 8.40
CA ILE A 47 -2.95 -3.39 9.35
C ILE A 47 -2.69 -4.47 10.40
N THR A 48 -1.43 -4.82 10.60
CA THR A 48 -0.99 -5.65 11.73
C THR A 48 -0.50 -4.74 12.86
N PHE A 49 -1.16 -4.79 14.01
CA PHE A 49 -0.76 -4.02 15.20
C PHE A 49 0.18 -4.84 16.09
N ILE A 50 1.22 -4.18 16.59
CA ILE A 50 2.25 -4.78 17.44
C ILE A 50 2.23 -4.05 18.78
N ASN A 51 1.77 -4.73 19.83
CA ASN A 51 1.79 -4.21 21.18
C ASN A 51 3.22 -4.17 21.72
N THR A 52 3.63 -3.00 22.19
CA THR A 52 4.93 -2.75 22.84
C THR A 52 4.72 -2.20 24.26
N SER A 53 3.62 -2.60 24.90
CA SER A 53 3.27 -2.18 26.27
C SER A 53 4.09 -2.94 27.30
N GLU A 54 4.46 -2.29 28.39
CA GLU A 54 5.23 -2.88 29.48
C GLU A 54 4.38 -3.04 30.74
N ASN A 55 4.70 -4.07 31.53
CA ASN A 55 4.04 -4.40 32.79
C ASN A 55 2.51 -4.60 32.68
N ALA A 56 2.00 -5.07 31.53
CA ALA A 56 0.60 -5.37 31.27
C ALA A 56 0.38 -6.83 30.82
N ASP A 57 -0.78 -7.40 31.18
CA ASP A 57 -1.18 -8.78 30.88
C ASP A 57 -2.48 -8.89 30.06
N THR A 58 -3.23 -7.80 29.94
CA THR A 58 -4.49 -7.74 29.21
C THR A 58 -4.58 -6.48 28.35
N TYR A 59 -5.27 -6.59 27.22
CA TYR A 59 -5.31 -5.56 26.18
C TYR A 59 -6.73 -5.39 25.64
N LEU A 60 -7.10 -4.16 25.35
CA LEU A 60 -8.30 -3.81 24.60
C LEU A 60 -7.94 -2.78 23.53
N TRP A 61 -8.21 -3.14 22.28
CA TRP A 61 -8.07 -2.29 21.12
C TRP A 61 -9.42 -1.73 20.74
N ASP A 62 -9.48 -0.44 20.48
CA ASP A 62 -10.53 0.23 19.73
C ASP A 62 -9.88 0.80 18.45
N PHE A 63 -10.37 0.38 17.29
CA PHE A 63 -9.78 0.77 16.01
C PHE A 63 -10.33 2.09 15.47
N GLY A 64 -11.27 2.74 16.17
CA GLY A 64 -11.88 4.00 15.74
C GLY A 64 -12.92 3.85 14.61
N ASP A 65 -13.20 2.63 14.17
CA ASP A 65 -14.23 2.28 13.17
C ASP A 65 -15.45 1.59 13.79
N GLY A 66 -15.55 1.61 15.12
CA GLY A 66 -16.56 0.90 15.90
C GLY A 66 -16.25 -0.57 16.17
N THR A 67 -15.11 -1.10 15.70
CA THR A 67 -14.67 -2.47 16.00
C THR A 67 -13.56 -2.51 17.05
N THR A 68 -13.49 -3.61 17.79
CA THR A 68 -12.54 -3.81 18.90
C THR A 68 -11.83 -5.16 18.84
N SER A 69 -10.73 -5.32 19.59
CA SER A 69 -10.05 -6.61 19.78
C SER A 69 -9.43 -6.75 21.16
N ILE A 70 -9.31 -7.99 21.65
CA ILE A 70 -8.61 -8.33 22.91
C ILE A 70 -7.28 -9.07 22.68
N LEU A 71 -6.91 -9.31 21.43
CA LEU A 71 -5.64 -9.96 21.09
C LEU A 71 -4.48 -9.04 21.44
N LYS A 72 -3.34 -9.63 21.84
CA LYS A 72 -2.11 -8.86 22.07
C LYS A 72 -1.65 -8.13 20.80
N ASN A 73 -1.63 -8.82 19.66
CA ASN A 73 -1.22 -8.29 18.36
C ASN A 73 -2.30 -8.59 17.30
N PRO A 74 -3.35 -7.76 17.17
CA PRO A 74 -4.43 -8.01 16.22
C PRO A 74 -4.04 -7.64 14.78
N VAL A 75 -4.62 -8.36 13.82
CA VAL A 75 -4.66 -7.96 12.41
C VAL A 75 -6.05 -7.39 12.12
N LYS A 76 -6.11 -6.19 11.54
CA LYS A 76 -7.34 -5.44 11.31
C LYS A 76 -7.45 -5.04 9.85
N ALA A 77 -8.55 -5.43 9.20
CA ALA A 77 -8.96 -4.90 7.91
C ALA A 77 -9.92 -3.73 8.10
N PHE A 78 -9.53 -2.55 7.61
CA PHE A 78 -10.38 -1.39 7.43
C PHE A 78 -11.01 -1.46 6.03
N THR A 79 -12.30 -1.15 5.94
CA THR A 79 -13.06 -1.26 4.68
C THR A 79 -13.29 0.09 4.00
N GLN A 80 -12.94 1.19 4.67
CA GLN A 80 -13.15 2.54 4.16
C GLN A 80 -11.86 3.36 4.29
N THR A 81 -11.65 4.25 3.33
CA THR A 81 -10.64 5.29 3.43
C THR A 81 -11.02 6.28 4.52
N GLY A 82 -10.07 6.67 5.35
CA GLY A 82 -10.31 7.63 6.41
C GLY A 82 -9.17 7.71 7.41
N GLU A 83 -9.29 8.66 8.33
CA GLU A 83 -8.42 8.74 9.51
C GLU A 83 -9.08 8.03 10.69
N TYR A 84 -8.34 7.13 11.31
CA TYR A 84 -8.81 6.31 12.42
C TYR A 84 -7.97 6.59 13.65
N VAL A 85 -8.60 7.00 14.74
CA VAL A 85 -7.95 7.12 16.05
C VAL A 85 -7.95 5.74 16.69
N VAL A 86 -6.82 5.04 16.60
CA VAL A 86 -6.67 3.72 17.21
C VAL A 86 -6.23 3.90 18.65
N ASN A 87 -6.94 3.26 19.58
CA ASN A 87 -6.65 3.29 20.99
C ASN A 87 -6.33 1.89 21.51
N LEU A 88 -5.22 1.76 22.22
CA LEU A 88 -4.84 0.57 22.98
C LEU A 88 -4.95 0.89 24.47
N THR A 89 -5.79 0.16 25.18
CA THR A 89 -5.83 0.12 26.64
C THR A 89 -5.12 -1.14 27.13
N ALA A 90 -4.04 -0.97 27.90
CA ALA A 90 -3.34 -2.08 28.53
C ALA A 90 -3.62 -2.07 30.04
N LYS A 91 -3.79 -3.27 30.63
CA LYS A 91 -4.06 -3.44 32.05
C LYS A 91 -3.12 -4.48 32.66
N ASN A 92 -2.74 -4.25 33.90
CA ASN A 92 -2.10 -5.22 34.78
C ASN A 92 -3.15 -5.76 35.74
N THR A 93 -3.53 -7.03 35.61
CA THR A 93 -4.57 -7.60 36.48
C THR A 93 -4.14 -7.75 37.93
N LYS A 94 -2.84 -7.83 38.21
CA LYS A 94 -2.29 -7.98 39.57
C LYS A 94 -2.31 -6.66 40.34
N THR A 95 -1.88 -5.57 39.73
CA THR A 95 -1.84 -4.24 40.37
C THR A 95 -3.16 -3.48 40.17
N GLY A 96 -3.95 -3.85 39.17
CA GLY A 96 -5.15 -3.13 38.76
C GLY A 96 -4.86 -1.89 37.92
N GLU A 97 -3.60 -1.57 37.65
CA GLU A 97 -3.20 -0.42 36.84
C GLU A 97 -3.71 -0.53 35.41
N VAL A 98 -4.13 0.61 34.87
CA VAL A 98 -4.62 0.75 33.50
C VAL A 98 -3.94 1.98 32.88
N ASN A 99 -3.46 1.83 31.65
CA ASN A 99 -2.97 2.94 30.85
C ASN A 99 -3.55 2.82 29.45
N SER A 100 -3.47 3.89 28.68
CA SER A 100 -3.94 3.88 27.30
C SER A 100 -3.03 4.72 26.42
N TYR A 101 -2.91 4.30 25.17
CA TYR A 101 -2.16 4.99 24.15
C TYR A 101 -2.98 5.06 22.87
N SER A 102 -3.08 6.25 22.29
CA SER A 102 -3.81 6.50 21.06
C SER A 102 -2.90 7.08 19.98
N SER A 103 -3.08 6.66 18.75
CA SER A 103 -2.46 7.28 17.56
C SER A 103 -3.44 7.28 16.41
N THR A 104 -3.49 8.39 15.67
CA THR A 104 -4.21 8.47 14.41
C THR A 104 -3.43 7.72 13.33
N ILE A 105 -4.14 6.91 12.55
CA ILE A 105 -3.62 6.29 11.33
C ILE A 105 -4.52 6.68 10.15
N SER A 106 -3.91 7.10 9.04
CA SER A 106 -4.64 7.31 7.78
C SER A 106 -4.69 5.99 7.02
N ILE A 107 -5.88 5.55 6.66
CA ILE A 107 -6.12 4.36 5.86
C ILE A 107 -6.59 4.79 4.49
N PHE A 108 -6.01 4.18 3.46
CA PHE A 108 -6.50 4.27 2.10
C PHE A 108 -6.99 2.89 1.64
N VAL A 109 -8.28 2.80 1.34
CA VAL A 109 -8.91 1.64 0.71
C VAL A 109 -9.37 2.06 -0.68
N PHE A 110 -8.66 1.61 -1.70
CA PHE A 110 -9.07 1.85 -3.07
C PHE A 110 -10.36 1.08 -3.40
N GLN A 111 -11.45 1.78 -3.68
CA GLN A 111 -12.70 1.18 -4.15
C GLN A 111 -12.71 1.05 -5.67
N GLY A 112 -11.89 0.14 -6.19
CA GLY A 112 -11.74 -0.11 -7.64
C GLY A 112 -12.86 -0.93 -8.29
N GLY A 113 -13.88 -1.34 -7.52
CA GLY A 113 -14.91 -2.26 -7.97
C GLY A 113 -14.34 -3.64 -8.24
N LEU A 114 -14.44 -4.11 -9.48
CA LEU A 114 -13.88 -5.37 -9.97
C LEU A 114 -12.36 -5.31 -10.20
N VAL A 115 -11.77 -4.12 -10.19
CA VAL A 115 -10.33 -3.89 -10.26
C VAL A 115 -9.76 -3.69 -8.86
N THR A 116 -8.57 -4.22 -8.61
CA THR A 116 -7.79 -3.99 -7.38
C THR A 116 -6.51 -3.22 -7.68
N ASN A 117 -6.06 -2.43 -6.70
CA ASN A 117 -4.84 -1.61 -6.82
C ASN A 117 -4.80 -0.75 -8.10
N GLY A 118 -5.94 -0.21 -8.55
CA GLY A 118 -5.99 0.66 -9.73
C GLY A 118 -5.50 2.09 -9.50
N ASN A 119 -5.19 2.42 -8.25
CA ASN A 119 -4.50 3.61 -7.80
C ASN A 119 -2.99 3.40 -7.61
N PHE A 120 -2.47 2.20 -7.87
CA PHE A 120 -1.04 1.85 -7.85
C PHE A 120 -0.22 2.11 -6.56
N GLU A 121 -0.85 2.54 -5.46
CA GLU A 121 -0.16 2.80 -4.18
C GLU A 121 0.40 1.54 -3.50
N SER A 122 -0.07 0.36 -3.91
CA SER A 122 0.45 -0.93 -3.42
C SER A 122 1.41 -1.60 -4.42
N GLY A 123 2.06 -0.80 -5.27
CA GLY A 123 2.95 -1.28 -6.32
C GLY A 123 2.19 -1.65 -7.60
N THR A 124 2.75 -2.55 -8.41
CA THR A 124 2.13 -2.94 -9.68
C THR A 124 1.26 -4.18 -9.60
N SER A 125 1.39 -5.04 -8.58
CA SER A 125 0.56 -6.26 -8.48
C SER A 125 -0.91 -5.90 -8.21
N PRO A 126 -1.91 -6.50 -8.89
CA PRO A 126 -1.83 -7.64 -9.82
C PRO A 126 -1.85 -7.24 -11.32
N TRP A 127 -1.48 -6.00 -11.65
CA TRP A 127 -1.43 -5.54 -13.02
C TRP A 127 -0.34 -6.22 -13.84
N THR A 128 -0.67 -6.54 -15.08
CA THR A 128 0.21 -7.15 -16.07
C THR A 128 0.60 -6.11 -17.12
N PHE A 129 1.89 -6.07 -17.48
CA PHE A 129 2.43 -5.13 -18.47
C PHE A 129 3.05 -5.88 -19.66
N GLY A 130 2.69 -5.46 -20.87
CA GLY A 130 3.25 -5.92 -22.14
C GLY A 130 2.87 -7.35 -22.55
N VAL A 131 3.32 -7.76 -23.75
CA VAL A 131 3.29 -9.16 -24.23
C VAL A 131 4.65 -9.87 -24.10
N THR A 132 5.72 -9.14 -23.79
CA THR A 132 7.13 -9.60 -23.90
C THR A 132 7.96 -9.50 -22.62
N ASN A 133 7.38 -9.11 -21.46
CA ASN A 133 8.16 -8.87 -20.23
C ASN A 133 9.38 -7.94 -20.44
N ALA A 134 9.31 -6.99 -21.39
CA ALA A 134 10.35 -5.99 -21.59
C ALA A 134 10.35 -5.01 -20.40
N ILE A 135 11.06 -5.38 -19.34
CA ILE A 135 11.24 -4.53 -18.16
C ILE A 135 12.29 -3.45 -18.48
N GLY A 136 11.87 -2.19 -18.36
CA GLY A 136 12.70 -1.01 -18.13
C GLY A 136 12.02 0.26 -18.67
N PRO A 137 11.97 1.42 -17.98
CA PRO A 137 12.38 1.81 -16.61
C PRO A 137 11.24 1.59 -15.58
N SER A 138 11.30 2.24 -14.40
CA SER A 138 10.29 2.13 -13.33
C SER A 138 8.87 2.43 -13.85
N LEU A 139 7.98 1.42 -13.80
CA LEU A 139 6.58 1.53 -14.24
C LEU A 139 5.70 2.40 -13.33
N LEU A 140 6.26 2.88 -12.23
CA LEU A 140 5.59 3.72 -11.24
C LEU A 140 6.36 5.01 -11.06
N VAL A 141 5.63 6.10 -10.91
CA VAL A 141 6.15 7.40 -10.50
C VAL A 141 5.38 7.82 -9.26
N THR A 142 6.09 8.25 -8.21
CA THR A 142 5.47 8.88 -7.04
C THR A 142 5.76 10.37 -7.07
N ASP A 143 4.71 11.17 -7.14
CA ASP A 143 4.77 12.63 -7.07
C ASP A 143 3.83 13.13 -5.96
N SER A 144 4.35 13.96 -5.07
CA SER A 144 3.57 14.57 -3.98
C SER A 144 2.78 13.58 -3.12
N GLY A 145 3.30 12.35 -2.97
CA GLY A 145 2.67 11.28 -2.19
C GLY A 145 1.64 10.43 -2.93
N ASN A 146 1.39 10.70 -4.22
CA ASN A 146 0.54 9.90 -5.10
C ASN A 146 1.41 9.08 -6.05
N THR A 147 1.17 7.78 -6.15
CA THR A 147 1.88 6.83 -7.00
C THR A 147 1.00 6.39 -8.15
N TYR A 148 1.46 6.55 -9.39
CA TYR A 148 0.70 6.19 -10.58
C TYR A 148 1.54 5.39 -11.58
N PHE A 149 0.86 4.67 -12.48
CA PHE A 149 1.52 3.97 -13.57
C PHE A 149 2.09 4.97 -14.59
N SER A 150 3.32 4.78 -15.04
CA SER A 150 3.97 5.61 -16.06
C SER A 150 4.86 4.78 -16.99
N ILE A 151 4.70 4.96 -18.30
CA ILE A 151 5.56 4.32 -19.30
C ILE A 151 5.85 5.27 -20.47
N ASN A 152 7.11 5.33 -20.91
CA ASN A 152 7.48 6.02 -22.14
C ASN A 152 7.43 5.07 -23.35
N VAL A 153 6.56 5.37 -24.32
CA VAL A 153 6.52 4.66 -25.60
C VAL A 153 7.57 5.28 -26.52
N ALA A 154 8.73 4.63 -26.63
CA ALA A 154 9.88 5.14 -27.38
C ALA A 154 9.70 5.04 -28.91
N ALA A 155 8.94 4.05 -29.38
CA ALA A 155 8.66 3.83 -30.78
C ALA A 155 7.20 3.43 -30.96
N ALA A 156 6.53 4.03 -31.96
CA ALA A 156 5.17 3.65 -32.30
C ALA A 156 5.16 2.31 -33.04
N GLY A 157 4.20 1.45 -32.68
CA GLY A 157 4.00 0.13 -33.26
C GLY A 157 2.52 -0.25 -33.24
N ASN A 158 2.22 -1.53 -33.06
CA ASN A 158 0.84 -1.94 -32.83
C ASN A 158 0.37 -1.41 -31.47
N PRO A 159 -0.92 -1.06 -31.31
CA PRO A 159 -1.45 -0.55 -30.05
C PRO A 159 -1.16 -1.47 -28.84
N TYR A 160 -1.18 -2.78 -29.04
CA TYR A 160 -0.97 -3.77 -27.98
C TYR A 160 0.51 -4.06 -27.65
N ASP A 161 1.46 -3.53 -28.43
CA ASP A 161 2.90 -3.77 -28.20
C ASP A 161 3.36 -3.19 -26.85
N VAL A 162 2.74 -2.09 -26.42
CA VAL A 162 2.84 -1.55 -25.06
C VAL A 162 1.44 -1.53 -24.47
N ASN A 163 1.19 -2.39 -23.49
CA ASN A 163 -0.12 -2.50 -22.86
C ASN A 163 -0.05 -2.68 -21.35
N LEU A 164 -1.13 -2.30 -20.67
CA LEU A 164 -1.37 -2.52 -19.26
C LEU A 164 -2.73 -3.19 -19.09
N SER A 165 -2.81 -4.24 -18.28
CA SER A 165 -4.03 -5.01 -18.05
C SER A 165 -4.18 -5.43 -16.60
N HIS A 166 -5.41 -5.37 -16.08
CA HIS A 166 -5.80 -6.09 -14.86
C HIS A 166 -6.58 -7.33 -15.29
N ILE A 167 -6.09 -8.52 -14.94
CA ILE A 167 -6.60 -9.83 -15.41
C ILE A 167 -7.31 -10.58 -14.28
N GLY A 168 -8.09 -11.61 -14.61
CA GLY A 168 -8.82 -12.42 -13.62
C GLY A 168 -10.18 -11.84 -13.22
N ILE A 169 -10.78 -11.03 -14.10
CA ILE A 169 -12.06 -10.39 -13.84
C ILE A 169 -13.19 -11.25 -14.42
N ASN A 170 -14.18 -11.56 -13.60
CA ASN A 170 -15.41 -12.18 -14.07
C ASN A 170 -16.32 -11.16 -14.75
N MET A 171 -16.58 -11.35 -16.04
CA MET A 171 -17.52 -10.54 -16.82
C MET A 171 -18.54 -11.44 -17.50
N ILE A 172 -19.77 -10.96 -17.62
CA ILE A 172 -20.91 -11.69 -18.17
C ILE A 172 -21.41 -10.97 -19.42
N GLN A 173 -21.63 -11.72 -20.50
CA GLN A 173 -22.14 -11.19 -21.75
C GLN A 173 -23.48 -10.47 -21.54
N GLY A 174 -23.62 -9.30 -22.17
CA GLY A 174 -24.79 -8.44 -22.11
C GLY A 174 -24.81 -7.49 -20.91
N LYS A 175 -23.94 -7.69 -19.91
CA LYS A 175 -23.77 -6.74 -18.81
C LYS A 175 -22.99 -5.51 -19.23
N THR A 176 -23.35 -4.37 -18.65
CA THR A 176 -22.64 -3.11 -18.85
C THR A 176 -21.65 -2.89 -17.72
N TYR A 177 -20.41 -2.57 -18.08
CA TYR A 177 -19.36 -2.26 -17.13
C TYR A 177 -18.88 -0.82 -17.36
N ARG A 178 -18.80 -0.03 -16.29
CA ARG A 178 -18.23 1.32 -16.30
C ARG A 178 -16.77 1.26 -15.90
N LEU A 179 -15.89 1.55 -16.86
CA LEU A 179 -14.47 1.75 -16.65
C LEU A 179 -14.22 3.24 -16.40
N THR A 180 -13.62 3.58 -15.25
CA THR A 180 -13.13 4.93 -14.97
C THR A 180 -11.64 4.91 -14.73
N PHE A 181 -10.94 6.01 -15.07
CA PHE A 181 -9.51 6.16 -14.83
C PHE A 181 -9.11 7.62 -15.04
N ASP A 182 -8.00 8.03 -14.42
CA ASP A 182 -7.30 9.26 -14.77
C ASP A 182 -6.16 8.92 -15.73
N ALA A 183 -5.94 9.75 -16.76
CA ALA A 183 -4.81 9.58 -17.65
C ALA A 183 -4.31 10.90 -18.24
N TRP A 184 -3.01 10.94 -18.52
CA TRP A 184 -2.34 12.04 -19.21
C TRP A 184 -1.08 11.56 -19.93
N SER A 185 -0.53 12.43 -20.76
CA SER A 185 0.71 12.19 -21.49
C SER A 185 1.64 13.40 -21.42
N ASN A 186 2.84 13.30 -21.96
CA ASN A 186 3.71 14.45 -22.21
C ASN A 186 3.46 15.10 -23.59
N VAL A 187 2.62 14.48 -24.43
CA VAL A 187 2.25 14.95 -25.77
C VAL A 187 0.78 14.64 -26.04
N ASN A 188 0.16 15.31 -27.01
CA ASN A 188 -1.16 14.90 -27.47
C ASN A 188 -1.04 13.59 -28.26
N ARG A 189 -1.73 12.54 -27.82
CA ARG A 189 -1.65 11.20 -28.41
C ARG A 189 -2.91 10.39 -28.14
N THR A 190 -3.01 9.20 -28.72
CA THR A 190 -4.12 8.27 -28.48
C THR A 190 -3.71 7.07 -27.64
N MET A 191 -4.71 6.47 -26.99
CA MET A 191 -4.66 5.18 -26.31
C MET A 191 -5.96 4.41 -26.59
N ILE A 192 -5.90 3.10 -26.74
CA ILE A 192 -7.09 2.24 -26.80
C ILE A 192 -7.38 1.74 -25.38
N VAL A 193 -8.63 1.83 -24.95
CA VAL A 193 -9.09 1.40 -23.63
C VAL A 193 -10.32 0.54 -23.74
N GLY A 194 -10.47 -0.45 -22.85
CA GLY A 194 -11.62 -1.34 -22.93
C GLY A 194 -11.66 -2.48 -21.93
N ILE A 195 -12.53 -3.43 -22.23
CA ILE A 195 -12.65 -4.71 -21.56
C ILE A 195 -12.55 -5.84 -22.58
N GLY A 196 -12.01 -6.99 -22.21
CA GLY A 196 -11.89 -8.11 -23.14
C GLY A 196 -11.43 -9.41 -22.52
N LEU A 197 -11.36 -10.45 -23.33
CA LEU A 197 -10.76 -11.72 -22.97
C LEU A 197 -9.23 -11.58 -22.84
N SER A 198 -8.65 -12.17 -21.80
CA SER A 198 -7.19 -12.19 -21.61
C SER A 198 -6.47 -13.22 -22.49
N GLY A 199 -7.20 -14.12 -23.14
CA GLY A 199 -6.69 -15.16 -24.03
C GLY A 199 -7.51 -15.29 -25.32
N ASN A 200 -7.05 -16.14 -26.24
CA ASN A 200 -7.71 -16.42 -27.51
C ASN A 200 -9.22 -16.72 -27.31
N PRO A 201 -10.14 -16.09 -28.08
CA PRO A 201 -9.92 -15.29 -29.29
C PRO A 201 -9.68 -13.78 -29.07
N PHE A 202 -9.38 -13.33 -27.84
CA PHE A 202 -9.14 -11.92 -27.49
C PHE A 202 -10.30 -10.98 -27.86
N THR A 203 -11.53 -11.50 -27.89
CA THR A 203 -12.75 -10.70 -28.06
C THR A 203 -12.77 -9.58 -27.03
N ASN A 204 -13.05 -8.36 -27.48
CA ASN A 204 -13.05 -7.18 -26.63
C ASN A 204 -14.14 -6.19 -27.05
N GLN A 205 -14.40 -5.24 -26.14
CA GLN A 205 -15.07 -3.98 -26.38
C GLN A 205 -14.10 -2.88 -25.98
N SER A 206 -13.71 -2.06 -26.96
CA SER A 206 -12.72 -1.01 -26.73
C SER A 206 -13.04 0.25 -27.53
N VAL A 207 -12.50 1.36 -27.06
CA VAL A 207 -12.63 2.68 -27.68
C VAL A 207 -11.27 3.38 -27.68
N THR A 208 -11.06 4.28 -28.62
CA THR A 208 -9.90 5.16 -28.62
C THR A 208 -10.18 6.39 -27.75
N ARG A 209 -9.22 6.76 -26.91
CA ARG A 209 -9.20 8.01 -26.14
C ARG A 209 -8.00 8.85 -26.53
N ASN A 210 -8.24 10.16 -26.62
CA ASN A 210 -7.20 11.15 -26.78
C ASN A 210 -6.68 11.51 -25.39
N LEU A 211 -5.37 11.53 -25.23
CA LEU A 211 -4.70 12.04 -24.04
C LEU A 211 -4.08 13.38 -24.39
N THR A 212 -4.13 14.30 -23.42
CA THR A 212 -3.47 15.60 -23.48
C THR A 212 -2.34 15.67 -22.47
N THR A 213 -1.69 16.83 -22.37
CA THR A 213 -0.66 17.08 -21.36
C THR A 213 -1.21 17.37 -19.97
N SER A 214 -2.53 17.44 -19.82
CA SER A 214 -3.20 17.65 -18.54
C SER A 214 -3.86 16.35 -18.08
N VAL A 215 -3.98 16.18 -16.76
CA VAL A 215 -4.73 15.07 -16.18
C VAL A 215 -6.19 15.20 -16.58
N GLU A 216 -6.75 14.14 -17.15
CA GLU A 216 -8.17 14.02 -17.48
C GLU A 216 -8.75 12.75 -16.87
N SER A 217 -9.94 12.86 -16.29
CA SER A 217 -10.72 11.72 -15.81
C SER A 217 -11.66 11.22 -16.91
N PHE A 218 -11.58 9.93 -17.21
CA PHE A 218 -12.40 9.26 -18.21
C PHE A 218 -13.45 8.38 -17.55
N SER A 219 -14.61 8.26 -18.19
CA SER A 219 -15.69 7.34 -17.80
C SER A 219 -16.31 6.74 -19.05
N ILE A 220 -16.32 5.41 -19.13
CA ILE A 220 -16.69 4.68 -20.35
C ILE A 220 -17.56 3.49 -19.96
N ASP A 221 -18.75 3.43 -20.56
CA ASP A 221 -19.66 2.28 -20.42
C ASP A 221 -19.44 1.32 -21.58
N LEU A 222 -19.18 0.05 -21.25
CA LEU A 222 -18.82 -1.00 -22.19
C LEU A 222 -19.75 -2.20 -21.96
N VAL A 223 -20.43 -2.67 -23.00
CA VAL A 223 -21.34 -3.82 -22.93
C VAL A 223 -20.60 -5.09 -23.29
N ALA A 224 -20.29 -5.96 -22.34
CA ALA A 224 -19.52 -7.16 -22.60
C ALA A 224 -20.19 -8.04 -23.67
N ASN A 225 -19.47 -8.37 -24.74
CA ASN A 225 -19.91 -9.31 -25.78
C ASN A 225 -19.30 -10.71 -25.59
N PHE A 226 -18.90 -11.03 -24.35
CA PHE A 226 -18.25 -12.27 -23.94
C PHE A 226 -18.58 -12.58 -22.48
N THR A 227 -18.48 -13.86 -22.09
CA THR A 227 -18.55 -14.31 -20.69
C THR A 227 -17.27 -15.06 -20.35
N ASN A 228 -16.54 -14.62 -19.32
CA ASN A 228 -15.32 -15.30 -18.86
C ASN A 228 -14.90 -14.84 -17.46
N THR A 229 -14.40 -15.77 -16.63
CA THR A 229 -13.84 -15.49 -15.29
C THR A 229 -12.44 -14.90 -15.32
N ASN A 230 -11.76 -14.99 -16.46
CA ASN A 230 -10.41 -14.47 -16.70
C ASN A 230 -10.42 -13.38 -17.78
N SER A 231 -11.41 -12.48 -17.73
CA SER A 231 -11.43 -11.27 -18.55
C SER A 231 -10.43 -10.24 -18.01
N ARG A 232 -10.24 -9.14 -18.75
CA ARG A 232 -9.31 -8.06 -18.41
C ARG A 232 -9.83 -6.67 -18.72
N VAL A 233 -9.33 -5.68 -17.99
CA VAL A 233 -9.28 -4.29 -18.45
C VAL A 233 -8.10 -4.12 -19.41
N ILE A 234 -8.25 -3.30 -20.44
CA ILE A 234 -7.27 -3.08 -21.51
C ILE A 234 -6.86 -1.61 -21.53
N PHE A 235 -5.56 -1.36 -21.53
CA PHE A 235 -4.94 -0.08 -21.90
C PHE A 235 -3.83 -0.35 -22.91
N ASP A 236 -4.11 -0.15 -24.20
CA ASP A 236 -3.21 -0.38 -25.32
C ASP A 236 -2.64 0.96 -25.80
N MET A 237 -1.33 1.13 -25.61
CA MET A 237 -0.61 2.40 -25.70
C MET A 237 0.48 2.40 -26.78
N GLY A 238 0.72 1.31 -27.49
CA GLY A 238 1.87 1.19 -28.41
C GLY A 238 1.79 2.04 -29.69
N ALA A 239 0.61 2.55 -30.07
CA ALA A 239 0.38 3.15 -31.40
C ALA A 239 0.99 4.55 -31.61
N ALA A 240 1.45 5.21 -30.56
CA ALA A 240 2.03 6.55 -30.63
C ALA A 240 3.19 6.69 -29.65
N ILE A 241 4.13 7.59 -29.95
CA ILE A 241 5.26 7.89 -29.07
C ILE A 241 4.85 8.80 -27.90
N GLY A 242 5.64 8.77 -26.84
CA GLY A 242 5.47 9.64 -25.66
C GLY A 242 5.07 8.86 -24.41
N THR A 243 5.15 9.53 -23.27
CA THR A 243 4.79 8.97 -21.96
C THR A 243 3.27 8.81 -21.85
N VAL A 244 2.81 7.73 -21.25
CA VAL A 244 1.42 7.56 -20.82
C VAL A 244 1.43 7.32 -19.32
N ASN A 245 0.59 8.07 -18.62
CA ASN A 245 0.35 7.91 -17.19
C ASN A 245 -1.10 7.51 -16.96
N ILE A 246 -1.33 6.60 -16.02
CA ILE A 246 -2.65 6.07 -15.69
C ILE A 246 -2.76 5.96 -14.17
N ASP A 247 -3.91 6.38 -13.63
CA ASP A 247 -4.21 6.30 -12.21
C ASP A 247 -5.71 6.09 -11.95
N ASN A 248 -6.08 5.81 -10.70
CA ASN A 248 -7.46 5.73 -10.20
C ASN A 248 -8.40 4.85 -11.04
N VAL A 249 -7.91 3.70 -11.51
CA VAL A 249 -8.67 2.81 -12.40
C VAL A 249 -9.73 2.03 -11.63
N THR A 250 -11.01 2.24 -11.95
CA THR A 250 -12.12 1.44 -11.41
C THR A 250 -12.89 0.73 -12.51
N LEU A 251 -13.46 -0.43 -12.18
CA LEU A 251 -14.41 -1.11 -13.06
C LEU A 251 -15.62 -1.57 -12.26
N ASN A 252 -16.80 -1.07 -12.60
CA ASN A 252 -18.04 -1.43 -11.88
C ASN A 252 -19.06 -2.02 -12.85
N GLU A 253 -19.70 -3.13 -12.48
CA GLU A 253 -20.91 -3.59 -13.18
C GLU A 253 -22.05 -2.62 -12.89
N LEU A 254 -22.74 -2.15 -13.93
CA LEU A 254 -23.92 -1.31 -13.80
C LEU A 254 -25.19 -2.16 -13.65
N PRO A 255 -26.25 -1.63 -12.99
CA PRO A 255 -27.54 -2.32 -12.81
C PRO A 255 -28.18 -2.81 -14.12
#